data_AF-A0A357N3U0-F1
#
_entry.id   AF-A0A357N3U0-F1
#
_cell.length_a   1.000
_cell.length_b   1.000
_cell.length_c   1.000
_cell.angle_alpha   90.00
_cell.angle_beta   90.00
_cell.angle_gamma   90.00
#
_symmetry.space_group_name_H-M   'P 1'
#
loop_
_entity.id
_entity.type
_entity.pdbx_description
1 polymer ?
#
loop_
_entity_poly.entity_id
_entity_poly.type
_entity_poly.pdbx_seq_one_letter_code
_entity_poly.pdbx_strand_id
1 'polypeptide(L)'
;MDDTLLFERASAWVARLEAPDCTLIEREAFEDWLAEHPSHVTAWAQAEKLHLRSAGLSGDPWLRTAAARAARTPAQIGRAV
;
A
#
# COMPACT_ATOMS: atom_id res chain seq x y z
N MET A 1 16.59 -11.01 -3.21
CA MET A 1 15.50 -10.35 -3.95
C MET A 1 14.13 -10.72 -3.39
N ASP A 2 14.03 -11.69 -2.49
CA ASP A 2 12.76 -12.16 -1.92
C ASP A 2 12.07 -11.13 -1.00
N ASP A 3 12.83 -10.26 -0.33
CA ASP A 3 12.26 -9.26 0.58
C ASP A 3 11.35 -8.24 -0.15
N THR A 4 11.69 -7.87 -1.38
CA THR A 4 10.87 -6.95 -2.19
C THR A 4 9.53 -7.59 -2.56
N LEU A 5 9.55 -8.85 -3.02
CA LEU A 5 8.33 -9.59 -3.34
C LEU A 5 7.48 -9.84 -2.09
N LEU A 6 8.13 -10.09 -0.95
CA LEU A 6 7.44 -10.26 0.31
C LEU A 6 6.75 -8.98 0.77
N PHE A 7 7.43 -7.84 0.62
CA PHE A 7 6.86 -6.52 0.90
C PHE A 7 5.70 -6.17 -0.05
N GLU A 8 5.80 -6.53 -1.33
CA GLU A 8 4.73 -6.35 -2.31
C GLU A 8 3.50 -7.19 -1.94
N ARG A 9 3.68 -8.46 -1.58
CA ARG A 9 2.59 -9.33 -1.12
C ARG A 9 1.96 -8.81 0.17
N ALA A 10 2.77 -8.37 1.13
CA ALA A 10 2.30 -7.72 2.35
C ALA A 10 1.46 -6.46 2.05
N SER A 11 1.91 -5.63 1.10
CA SER A 11 1.18 -4.44 0.67
C SER A 11 -0.14 -4.78 -0.01
N ALA A 12 -0.19 -5.86 -0.78
CA ALA A 12 -1.44 -6.36 -1.37
C ALA A 12 -2.45 -6.79 -0.31
N TRP A 13 -1.99 -7.45 0.77
CA TRP A 13 -2.85 -7.81 1.90
C TRP A 13 -3.40 -6.59 2.64
N VAL A 14 -2.58 -5.55 2.87
CA VAL A 14 -3.06 -4.28 3.45
C VAL A 14 -4.22 -3.71 2.61
N ALA A 15 -4.05 -3.63 1.29
CA ALA A 15 -5.10 -3.14 0.40
C ALA A 15 -6.35 -4.03 0.42
N ARG A 16 -6.19 -5.37 0.48
CA ARG A 16 -7.32 -6.30 0.49
C ARG A 16 -8.15 -6.20 1.76
N LEU A 17 -7.50 -6.05 2.92
CA LEU A 17 -8.16 -5.98 4.23
C LEU A 17 -8.94 -4.67 4.44
N GLU A 18 -8.49 -3.59 3.82
CA GLU A 18 -9.17 -2.27 3.84
C GLU A 18 -10.36 -2.19 2.87
N ALA A 19 -10.46 -3.12 1.91
CA ALA A 19 -11.54 -3.11 0.94
C ALA A 19 -12.89 -3.43 1.63
N PRO A 20 -13.98 -2.70 1.29
CA PRO A 20 -15.27 -2.80 1.98
C PRO A 20 -15.97 -4.16 1.80
N ASP A 21 -15.55 -4.93 0.81
CA ASP A 21 -16.07 -6.26 0.47
C ASP A 21 -15.12 -7.39 0.93
N CYS A 22 -14.18 -7.10 1.82
CA CYS A 22 -13.28 -8.11 2.37
C CYS A 22 -14.06 -9.16 3.16
N THR A 23 -14.00 -10.39 2.68
CA THR A 23 -14.75 -11.52 3.22
C THR A 23 -14.01 -12.18 4.40
N LEU A 24 -14.73 -12.99 5.17
CA LEU A 24 -14.13 -13.79 6.25
C LEU A 24 -13.07 -14.77 5.70
N ILE A 25 -13.34 -15.41 4.56
CA ILE A 25 -12.42 -16.36 3.92
C ILE A 25 -11.07 -15.70 3.58
N GLU A 26 -11.08 -14.44 3.16
CA GLU A 26 -9.83 -13.73 2.85
C GLU A 26 -9.09 -13.28 4.10
N ARG A 27 -9.80 -13.03 5.20
CA ARG A 27 -9.17 -12.79 6.50
C ARG A 27 -8.50 -14.05 7.04
N GLU A 28 -9.17 -15.20 6.92
CA GLU A 28 -8.59 -16.50 7.26
C GLU A 28 -7.34 -16.79 6.40
N ALA A 29 -7.42 -16.60 5.07
CA ALA A 29 -6.27 -16.79 4.19
C ALA A 29 -5.10 -15.84 4.49
N PHE A 30 -5.40 -14.62 4.97
CA PHE A 30 -4.38 -13.70 5.46
C PHE A 30 -3.73 -14.19 6.75
N GLU A 31 -4.52 -14.66 7.72
CA GLU A 31 -4.03 -15.24 8.97
C GLU A 31 -3.17 -16.49 8.73
N ASP A 32 -3.60 -17.37 7.84
CA ASP A 32 -2.82 -18.53 7.39
C ASP A 32 -1.48 -18.09 6.81
N TRP A 33 -1.49 -17.09 5.93
CA TRP A 33 -0.27 -16.54 5.36
C TRP A 33 0.66 -15.95 6.43
N LEU A 34 0.14 -15.27 7.45
CA LEU A 34 0.97 -14.79 8.57
C LEU A 34 1.58 -15.94 9.37
N ALA A 35 0.85 -17.04 9.56
CA ALA A 35 1.28 -18.20 10.33
C ALA A 35 2.37 -19.03 9.62
N GLU A 36 2.44 -18.97 8.28
CA GLU A 36 3.42 -19.71 7.47
C GLU A 36 4.88 -19.38 7.82
N HIS A 37 5.20 -18.10 8.06
CA HIS A 37 6.59 -17.71 8.33
C HIS A 37 6.73 -16.35 9.07
N PRO A 38 7.63 -16.22 10.07
CA PRO A 38 7.83 -14.96 10.80
C PRO A 38 8.23 -13.75 9.95
N SER A 39 8.86 -13.96 8.78
CA SER A 39 9.17 -12.87 7.86
C SER A 39 7.90 -12.23 7.28
N HIS A 40 6.80 -12.98 7.13
CA HIS A 40 5.53 -12.46 6.64
C HIS A 40 4.95 -11.44 7.62
N VAL A 41 4.98 -11.75 8.92
CA VAL A 41 4.59 -10.83 10.00
C VAL A 41 5.41 -9.55 9.94
N THR A 42 6.73 -9.67 9.76
CA THR A 42 7.63 -8.52 9.69
C THR A 42 7.33 -7.64 8.47
N ALA A 43 7.13 -8.25 7.30
CA ALA A 43 6.83 -7.53 6.07
C ALA A 43 5.45 -6.85 6.12
N TRP A 44 4.45 -7.54 6.68
CA TRP A 44 3.12 -6.95 6.90
C TRP A 44 3.17 -5.74 7.83
N ALA A 45 3.85 -5.85 8.97
CA ALA A 45 4.01 -4.71 9.90
C ALA A 45 4.70 -3.51 9.23
N GLN A 46 5.66 -3.75 8.33
CA GLN A 46 6.30 -2.67 7.55
C GLN A 46 5.33 -2.03 6.55
N ALA A 47 4.58 -2.83 5.79
CA ALA A 47 3.61 -2.36 4.81
C ALA A 47 2.45 -1.59 5.48
N GLU A 48 1.89 -2.12 6.57
CA GLU A 48 0.82 -1.48 7.35
C GLU A 48 1.30 -0.13 7.91
N LYS A 49 2.49 -0.08 8.50
CA LYS A 49 3.07 1.16 9.00
C LYS A 49 3.25 2.21 7.90
N LEU A 50 3.64 1.80 6.69
CA LEU A 50 3.74 2.72 5.55
C LEU A 50 2.34 3.24 5.16
N HIS A 51 1.34 2.37 5.10
CA HIS A 51 -0.05 2.72 4.77
C HIS A 51 -0.65 3.70 5.79
N LEU A 52 -0.50 3.45 7.10
CA LEU A 52 -1.00 4.35 8.13
C LEU A 52 -0.35 5.74 8.07
N ARG A 53 0.96 5.79 7.78
CA ARG A 53 1.67 7.06 7.58
C ARG A 53 1.14 7.82 6.36
N SER A 54 0.91 7.15 5.23
CA SER A 54 0.39 7.79 4.02
C SER A 54 -1.07 8.25 4.18
N ALA A 55 -1.89 7.50 4.92
CA ALA A 55 -3.24 7.92 5.30
C ALA A 55 -3.20 9.21 6.14
N GLY A 56 -2.27 9.32 7.10
CA GLY A 56 -2.06 10.53 7.88
C GLY A 56 -1.67 11.74 7.03
N LEU A 57 -0.84 11.55 6.00
CA LEU A 57 -0.47 12.61 5.04
C LEU A 57 -1.65 13.08 4.19
N SER A 58 -2.62 12.19 3.90
CA SER A 58 -3.80 12.53 3.09
C SER A 58 -4.73 13.52 3.80
N GLY A 59 -4.68 13.59 5.13
CA GLY A 59 -5.41 14.60 5.90
C GLY A 59 -4.83 16.02 5.77
N ASP A 60 -3.55 16.15 5.44
CA ASP A 60 -2.85 17.44 5.38
C ASP A 60 -3.37 18.29 4.19
N PRO A 61 -3.96 19.48 4.45
CA PRO A 61 -4.46 20.37 3.41
C PRO A 61 -3.39 20.82 2.39
N TRP A 62 -2.14 20.99 2.83
CA TRP A 62 -1.04 21.43 1.96
C TRP A 62 -0.63 20.32 1.00
N LEU A 63 -0.53 19.08 1.48
CA LEU A 63 -0.19 17.93 0.64
C LEU A 63 -1.30 17.59 -0.36
N ARG A 64 -2.57 17.65 0.06
CA ARG A 64 -3.71 17.49 -0.86
C ARG A 64 -3.67 18.51 -2.00
N THR A 65 -3.39 19.77 -1.68
CA THR A 65 -3.30 20.83 -2.68
C THR A 65 -2.12 20.62 -3.63
N ALA A 66 -0.95 20.23 -3.11
CA ALA A 66 0.22 19.93 -3.93
C ALA A 66 -0.01 18.73 -4.86
N ALA A 67 -0.58 17.63 -4.35
CA ALA A 67 -0.91 16.44 -5.14
C ALA A 67 -1.93 16.77 -6.25
N ALA A 68 -2.97 17.54 -5.94
CA ALA A 68 -3.95 17.99 -6.93
C ALA A 68 -3.33 18.87 -8.03
N ARG A 69 -2.33 19.70 -7.70
CA ARG A 69 -1.58 20.48 -8.70
C ARG A 69 -0.71 19.58 -9.57
N ALA A 70 0.00 18.63 -8.98
CA ALA A 70 0.82 17.67 -9.73
C ALA A 70 -0.02 16.86 -10.72
N ALA A 71 -1.19 16.35 -10.28
CA ALA A 71 -2.11 15.59 -11.14
C ALA A 71 -2.74 16.41 -12.27
N ARG A 72 -2.88 17.74 -12.10
CA ARG A 72 -3.38 18.65 -13.13
C ARG A 72 -2.32 19.11 -14.13
N THR A 73 -1.04 18.91 -13.82
CA THR A 73 0.04 19.24 -14.75
C THR A 73 0.08 18.11 -15.78
N PRO A 74 -0.28 18.36 -17.06
CA PRO A 74 -0.09 17.34 -18.08
C PRO A 74 1.37 16.93 -18.05
N ALA A 75 1.66 15.64 -18.10
CA ALA A 75 3.01 15.13 -18.26
C ALA A 75 3.56 15.63 -19.62
N GLN A 76 4.07 16.86 -19.64
CA GLN A 76 4.74 17.42 -20.80
C GLN A 76 6.18 16.90 -20.79
N ILE A 77 6.31 15.59 -20.96
CA ILE A 77 7.60 14.92 -21.09
C ILE A 77 7.55 14.06 -22.35
N GLY A 78 8.05 14.63 -23.44
CA GLY A 78 8.78 13.88 -24.47
C GLY A 78 8.08 13.63 -25.80
N ARG A 79 8.23 14.55 -26.76
CA ARG A 79 8.83 14.27 -28.08
C ARG A 79 9.02 15.58 -28.86
N ALA A 80 10.24 16.08 -28.90
CA ALA A 80 10.74 16.91 -30.00
C ALA A 80 12.13 16.39 -30.35
N VAL A 81 12.18 15.51 -31.35
CA VAL A 81 13.34 15.23 -32.21
C VAL A 81 12.79 15.26 -33.63
#